data_AF-A0A5C9CE45-F1
#
_entry.id   AF-A0A5C9CE45-F1
#
_cell.length_a   1.000
_cell.length_b   1.000
_cell.length_c   1.000
_cell.angle_alpha   90.00
_cell.angle_beta   90.00
_cell.angle_gamma   90.00
#
_symmetry.space_group_name_H-M   'P 1'
#
loop_
_entity.id
_entity.type
_entity.pdbx_description
1 polymer ?
#
loop_
_entity_poly.entity_id
_entity_poly.type
_entity_poly.pdbx_seq_one_letter_code
_entity_poly.pdbx_strand_id
1 'polypeptide(L)'
;MPIYDYNCKACGHAFETLVRSDTVPACPQCASTELEKCVSPLAPAGKIEAIRMAHRRVAAAQGHFDHYSPSDKAKLLQGKKNI
;
A
#
# COMPACT_ATOMS: atom_id res chain seq x y z
N MET A 1 10.97 17.51 1.12
CA MET A 1 11.99 16.47 1.37
C MET A 1 11.54 15.22 0.60
N PRO A 2 11.98 15.05 -0.64
CA PRO A 2 11.59 13.90 -1.47
C PRO A 2 12.10 12.60 -0.85
N ILE A 3 11.33 11.52 -1.03
CA ILE A 3 11.78 10.15 -0.80
C ILE A 3 12.23 9.56 -2.15
N TYR A 4 13.34 8.83 -2.13
CA TYR A 4 13.87 8.14 -3.30
C TYR A 4 14.30 6.74 -2.93
N ASP A 5 14.19 5.85 -3.92
CA ASP A 5 14.63 4.47 -3.82
C ASP A 5 16.01 4.35 -4.45
N TYR A 6 16.88 3.59 -3.79
CA TYR A 6 18.24 3.37 -4.21
C TYR A 6 18.60 1.89 -4.17
N ASN A 7 19.42 1.48 -5.12
CA ASN A 7 20.17 0.23 -5.06
C ASN A 7 21.67 0.55 -4.92
N CYS A 8 22.33 0.00 -3.90
CA CYS A 8 23.77 0.20 -3.72
C CYS A 8 24.56 -0.68 -4.69
N LYS A 9 25.44 -0.08 -5.51
CA LYS A 9 26.28 -0.85 -6.45
C LYS A 9 27.36 -1.68 -5.78
N ALA A 10 27.78 -1.29 -4.56
CA ALA A 10 28.83 -2.00 -3.82
C ALA A 10 28.35 -3.26 -3.08
N CYS A 11 27.13 -3.25 -2.53
CA CYS A 11 26.62 -4.37 -1.73
C CYS A 11 25.26 -4.93 -2.19
N GLY A 12 24.62 -4.32 -3.19
CA GLY A 12 23.31 -4.73 -3.70
C GLY A 12 22.13 -4.43 -2.78
N HIS A 13 22.33 -3.69 -1.70
CA HIS A 13 21.26 -3.35 -0.77
C HIS A 13 20.30 -2.34 -1.41
N ALA A 14 19.02 -2.72 -1.50
CA ALA A 14 17.93 -1.84 -1.91
C ALA A 14 17.32 -1.16 -0.67
N PHE A 15 17.18 0.16 -0.71
CA PHE A 15 16.63 0.94 0.40
C PHE A 15 15.98 2.24 -0.09
N GLU A 16 15.10 2.79 0.74
CA GLU A 16 14.44 4.07 0.51
C GLU A 16 14.93 5.09 1.54
N THR A 17 15.17 6.32 1.12
CA THR A 17 15.56 7.38 2.06
C THR A 17 15.02 8.74 1.66
N LEU A 18 14.73 9.55 2.68
CA LEU A 18 14.45 10.97 2.53
C LEU A 18 15.74 11.70 2.19
N VAL A 19 15.73 12.47 1.10
CA VAL A 19 16.91 13.22 0.64
C VAL A 19 16.66 14.72 0.81
N ARG A 20 17.59 15.39 1.48
CA ARG A 20 17.64 16.86 1.53
C ARG A 20 18.51 17.37 0.40
N SER A 21 18.29 18.61 -0.03
CA SER A 21 18.98 19.23 -1.17
C SER A 21 20.50 19.30 -0.97
N ASP A 22 20.97 19.34 0.26
CA ASP A 22 22.36 19.51 0.67
C ASP A 22 23.04 18.21 1.15
N THR A 23 22.33 17.07 1.12
CA THR A 23 22.83 15.79 1.63
C THR A 23 23.15 14.82 0.50
N VAL A 24 24.35 14.25 0.52
CA VAL A 24 24.72 13.11 -0.34
C VAL A 24 24.23 11.82 0.34
N PRO A 25 23.29 11.07 -0.26
CA PRO A 25 22.83 9.82 0.31
C PRO A 25 23.95 8.77 0.27
N ALA A 26 24.04 7.98 1.34
CA ALA A 26 24.97 6.85 1.45
C ALA A 26 24.19 5.59 1.83
N CYS A 27 24.72 4.43 1.45
CA CYS A 27 24.13 3.14 1.77
C CYS A 27 24.15 2.93 3.31
N PRO A 28 23.00 2.62 3.95
CA PRO A 28 22.96 2.37 5.39
C PRO A 28 23.68 1.10 5.84
N GLN A 29 23.94 0.16 4.91
CA GLN A 29 24.59 -1.12 5.21
C GLN A 29 26.12 -1.05 5.09
N CYS A 30 26.66 -0.33 4.10
CA CYS A 30 28.11 -0.33 3.81
C CYS A 30 28.75 1.07 3.71
N ALA A 31 27.98 2.14 3.94
CA ALA A 31 28.41 3.54 3.84
C ALA A 31 28.92 3.99 2.45
N SER A 32 28.81 3.16 1.41
CA SER A 32 29.16 3.56 0.04
C SER A 32 28.20 4.63 -0.48
N THR A 33 28.74 5.62 -1.20
CA THR A 33 27.98 6.65 -1.94
C THR A 33 27.69 6.23 -3.38
N GLU A 34 28.11 5.03 -3.79
CA GLU A 34 27.85 4.50 -5.12
C GLU A 34 26.44 3.89 -5.18
N LEU A 35 25.46 4.76 -5.42
CA LEU A 35 24.04 4.45 -5.44
C LEU A 35 23.45 4.62 -6.83
N GLU A 36 22.61 3.68 -7.23
CA GLU A 36 21.75 3.80 -8.40
C GLU A 36 20.35 4.22 -7.93
N LYS A 37 19.83 5.32 -8.47
CA LYS A 37 18.47 5.77 -8.17
C LYS A 37 17.46 4.93 -8.94
N CYS A 38 16.56 4.28 -8.23
CA CYS A 38 15.54 3.39 -8.79
C CYS A 38 14.20 4.11 -8.97
N VAL A 39 13.34 3.52 -9.81
CA VAL A 39 11.94 3.90 -9.91
C VAL A 39 11.15 3.09 -8.89
N SER A 40 10.31 3.77 -8.12
CA SER A 40 9.45 3.10 -7.15
C SER A 40 8.52 2.11 -7.83
N PRO A 41 8.40 0.88 -7.31
CA PRO A 41 7.48 -0.10 -7.86
C PRO A 41 6.04 0.40 -7.76
N LEU A 42 5.26 0.14 -8.80
CA LEU A 42 3.82 0.37 -8.75
C LEU A 42 3.19 -0.60 -7.75
N ALA A 43 2.27 -0.10 -6.94
CA ALA A 43 1.50 -0.95 -6.04
C ALA A 43 0.75 -2.03 -6.85
N PRO A 44 0.67 -3.28 -6.33
CA PRO A 44 -0.11 -4.32 -6.98
C PRO A 44 -1.60 -3.95 -7.01
N ALA A 45 -2.38 -4.64 -7.85
CA ALA A 45 -3.82 -4.43 -7.96
C ALA A 45 -4.49 -4.48 -6.57
N GLY A 46 -5.23 -3.41 -6.24
CA GLY A 46 -5.86 -3.25 -4.94
C GLY A 46 -6.93 -4.29 -4.69
N LYS A 47 -6.95 -4.88 -3.49
CA LYS A 47 -7.96 -5.87 -3.05
C LYS A 47 -9.11 -5.24 -2.27
N ILE A 48 -9.33 -3.93 -2.45
CA ILE A 48 -10.18 -3.13 -1.56
C ILE A 48 -11.62 -3.60 -1.52
N GLU A 49 -12.20 -4.02 -2.66
CA GLU A 49 -13.58 -4.53 -2.67
C GLU A 49 -13.68 -5.89 -1.97
N ALA A 50 -12.71 -6.78 -2.14
CA ALA A 50 -12.68 -8.05 -1.42
C ALA A 50 -12.60 -7.81 0.10
N ILE A 51 -11.74 -6.89 0.53
CA ILE A 51 -11.61 -6.49 1.95
C ILE A 51 -12.92 -5.91 2.47
N ARG A 52 -13.51 -4.93 1.77
CA ARG A 52 -14.81 -4.33 2.13
C ARG A 52 -15.90 -5.38 2.28
N MET A 53 -15.98 -6.32 1.33
CA MET A 53 -16.99 -7.37 1.35
C MET A 53 -16.77 -8.37 2.48
N ALA A 54 -15.53 -8.72 2.81
CA ALA A 54 -15.22 -9.56 3.96
C ALA A 54 -15.70 -8.90 5.26
N HIS A 55 -15.36 -7.63 5.50
CA HIS A 55 -15.82 -6.89 6.67
C HIS A 55 -17.33 -6.74 6.73
N ARG A 56 -17.99 -6.45 5.60
CA ARG A 56 -19.46 -6.36 5.55
C ARG A 56 -20.14 -7.69 5.89
N ARG A 57 -19.61 -8.82 5.43
CA ARG A 57 -20.16 -10.14 5.78
C ARG A 57 -20.06 -10.42 7.27
N VAL A 58 -18.92 -10.11 7.88
CA VAL A 58 -18.72 -10.22 9.33
C VAL A 58 -19.71 -9.31 10.07
N ALA A 59 -19.85 -8.06 9.64
CA ALA A 59 -20.77 -7.11 10.26
C ALA A 59 -22.24 -7.55 10.15
N ALA A 60 -22.63 -8.13 9.01
CA ALA A 60 -23.96 -8.69 8.82
C ALA A 60 -24.22 -9.90 9.75
N ALA A 61 -23.24 -10.81 9.88
CA ALA A 61 -23.34 -11.94 10.80
C ALA A 61 -23.46 -11.49 12.28
N GLN A 62 -22.88 -10.33 12.61
CA GLN A 62 -22.96 -9.73 13.94
C GLN A 62 -24.22 -8.86 14.15
N GLY A 63 -25.12 -8.77 13.18
CA GLY A 63 -26.35 -7.97 13.30
C GLY A 63 -26.13 -6.45 13.21
N HIS A 64 -24.93 -5.97 12.84
CA HIS A 64 -24.66 -4.54 12.75
C HIS A 64 -25.50 -3.79 11.70
N PHE A 65 -26.20 -4.52 10.82
CA PHE A 65 -27.10 -3.94 9.83
C PHE A 65 -28.57 -4.08 10.20
N ASP A 66 -28.94 -4.43 11.43
CA ASP A 66 -30.33 -4.69 11.78
C ASP A 66 -31.27 -3.49 11.73
N HIS A 67 -30.71 -2.30 11.81
CA HIS A 67 -31.44 -1.04 11.61
C HIS A 67 -31.69 -0.67 10.15
N TYR A 68 -31.11 -1.41 9.19
CA TYR A 68 -31.27 -1.13 7.76
C TYR A 68 -32.50 -1.83 7.19
N SER A 69 -33.13 -1.19 6.21
CA SER A 69 -34.19 -1.82 5.43
C SER A 69 -33.67 -3.06 4.70
N PRO A 70 -34.53 -4.06 4.38
CA PRO A 70 -34.09 -5.26 3.66
C PRO A 70 -33.42 -4.96 2.32
N SER A 71 -33.89 -3.94 1.61
CA SER A 71 -33.34 -3.52 0.31
C SER A 71 -31.95 -2.88 0.46
N ASP A 72 -31.72 -2.11 1.53
CA ASP A 72 -30.41 -1.51 1.79
C ASP A 72 -29.39 -2.55 2.25
N LYS A 73 -29.79 -3.53 3.07
CA LYS A 73 -28.91 -4.68 3.41
C LYS A 73 -28.49 -5.43 2.16
N ALA A 74 -29.42 -5.70 1.24
CA ALA A 74 -29.12 -6.39 -0.01
C ALA A 74 -28.09 -5.64 -0.87
N LYS A 75 -28.23 -4.31 -1.02
CA LYS A 75 -27.26 -3.47 -1.75
C LYS A 75 -25.87 -3.49 -1.11
N LEU A 76 -25.79 -3.43 0.22
CA LEU A 76 -24.51 -3.47 0.94
C LEU A 76 -23.76 -4.80 0.71
N LEU A 77 -24.51 -5.91 0.64
CA LEU A 77 -23.96 -7.26 0.52
C LEU A 77 -23.73 -7.73 -0.92
N GLN A 78 -24.23 -7.02 -1.92
CA GLN A 78 -24.09 -7.39 -3.33
C GLN A 78 -22.67 -7.17 -3.89
N GLY A 79 -21.89 -6.26 -3.28
CA GLY A 79 -20.57 -5.85 -3.78
C GLY A 79 -20.65 -5.12 -5.14
N LYS A 80 -19.59 -4.40 -5.52
CA LYS A 80 -19.52 -3.84 -6.89
C LYS A 80 -19.08 -4.95 -7.84
N LYS A 81 -19.90 -5.25 -8.86
CA LYS A 81 -19.60 -6.28 -9.86
C LYS A 81 -18.50 -5.91 -10.87
N ASN A 82 -18.12 -4.63 -10.95
CA ASN A 82 -17.23 -4.12 -12.01
C ASN A 82 -16.16 -3.17 -11.44
N ILE A 83 -15.10 -3.71 -10.84
CA ILE A 83 -13.80 -3.03 -10.77
C ILE A 83 -12.71 -4.03 -11.12
#